data_AF-A0A6V7HC68-F1
#
_entry.id   AF-A0A6V7HC68-F1
#
_cell.length_a   1.000
_cell.length_b   1.000
_cell.length_c   1.000
_cell.angle_alpha   90.00
_cell.angle_beta   90.00
_cell.angle_gamma   90.00
#
_symmetry.space_group_name_H-M   'P 1'
#
loop_
_entity.id
_entity.type
_entity.pdbx_description
1 polymer ?
#
loop_
_entity_poly.entity_id
_entity_poly.type
_entity_poly.pdbx_seq_one_letter_code
_entity_poly.pdbx_strand_id
1 'polypeptide(L)'
;SFQPPNVTSINVNSNYLKNYPGSVARGETKRAEVPDIELVLGISALTGDTSGSYRGLLGLTDEFYKEVFTGYEGFDAFTIVPVLLQPKSRGRVTLRSCDPLDRPIFEINYYDHEDDLATMVRGIEKAVKVASTKAFKRFNATLLPVGFPGCKHISFDSNPYWACVARHVSTTLGHFVGTCKMAPRRNSGVVDHRLRVHGINGLRVVDASIIPTIIAGHTNAPAYMIAEKAADMIKEDWKMANSPRRTSFNTFNPLIADLMLTEILLVQSCLSQCSFYVFFTLVRLLGGFLVLYCTLSFFDSEESAVAKFSI
;
A
#
# COMPACT_ATOMS: atom_id res chain seq x y z
N SER A 1 -22.27 -23.24 26.40
CA SER A 1 -20.96 -23.57 25.80
C SER A 1 -21.07 -23.38 24.29
N PHE A 2 -20.43 -22.34 23.75
CA PHE A 2 -20.39 -22.12 22.30
C PHE A 2 -19.08 -22.72 21.79
N GLN A 3 -19.16 -23.82 21.05
CA GLN A 3 -18.00 -24.42 20.41
C GLN A 3 -17.78 -23.71 19.07
N PRO A 4 -16.60 -23.11 18.82
CA PRO A 4 -16.32 -22.50 17.53
C PRO A 4 -16.33 -23.57 16.43
N PRO A 5 -16.79 -23.25 15.21
CA PRO A 5 -16.84 -24.21 14.12
C PRO A 5 -15.43 -24.69 13.75
N ASN A 6 -15.27 -26.01 13.62
CA ASN A 6 -14.03 -26.64 13.21
C ASN A 6 -13.83 -26.47 11.69
N VAL A 7 -13.33 -25.30 11.27
CA VAL A 7 -13.03 -24.99 9.87
C VAL A 7 -11.64 -25.53 9.54
N THR A 8 -11.59 -26.76 9.03
CA THR A 8 -10.33 -27.42 8.62
C THR A 8 -9.92 -27.13 7.17
N SER A 9 -10.77 -26.45 6.40
CA SER A 9 -10.42 -25.97 5.05
C SER A 9 -11.31 -24.80 4.63
N ILE A 10 -10.69 -23.78 4.01
CA ILE A 10 -11.39 -22.69 3.32
C ILE A 10 -11.40 -23.07 1.84
N ASN A 11 -12.51 -23.60 1.34
CA ASN A 11 -12.69 -23.83 -0.09
C ASN A 11 -13.16 -22.52 -0.75
N VAL A 12 -12.26 -21.88 -1.49
CA VAL A 12 -12.61 -20.74 -2.36
C VAL A 12 -13.27 -21.29 -3.63
N ASN A 13 -14.59 -21.13 -3.74
CA ASN A 13 -15.31 -21.52 -4.95
C ASN A 13 -14.90 -20.60 -6.11
N SER A 14 -14.12 -21.11 -7.06
CA SER A 14 -13.66 -20.36 -8.24
C SER A 14 -14.80 -19.87 -9.14
N ASN A 15 -16.01 -20.42 -8.99
CA ASN A 15 -17.21 -19.96 -9.70
C ASN A 15 -17.97 -18.84 -8.96
N TYR A 16 -17.51 -18.40 -7.78
CA TYR A 16 -18.13 -17.29 -7.05
C TYR A 16 -18.21 -16.01 -7.90
N LEU A 17 -17.14 -15.70 -8.64
CA LEU A 17 -17.10 -14.54 -9.55
C LEU A 17 -18.00 -14.70 -10.80
N LYS A 18 -18.28 -15.93 -11.22
CA LYS A 18 -19.15 -16.21 -12.38
C LYS A 18 -20.63 -16.09 -12.03
N ASN A 19 -20.98 -16.35 -10.76
CA ASN A 19 -22.35 -16.31 -10.27
C ASN A 19 -22.70 -15.01 -9.55
N TYR A 20 -21.79 -14.02 -9.55
CA TYR A 20 -22.09 -12.69 -9.00
C TYR A 20 -23.17 -12.04 -9.88
N PRO A 21 -24.37 -11.75 -9.35
CA PRO A 21 -25.43 -11.10 -10.12
C PRO A 21 -25.08 -9.62 -10.25
N GLY A 22 -24.19 -9.33 -11.20
CA GLY A 22 -23.61 -8.00 -11.39
C GLY A 22 -23.09 -7.81 -12.81
N SER A 23 -23.78 -8.36 -13.81
CA SER A 23 -23.70 -7.82 -15.17
C SER A 23 -24.39 -6.46 -15.19
N VAL A 24 -23.69 -5.43 -14.71
CA VAL A 24 -24.16 -4.04 -14.86
C VAL A 24 -24.13 -3.73 -16.36
N ALA A 25 -25.31 -3.57 -16.94
CA ALA A 25 -25.48 -3.09 -18.31
C ALA A 25 -24.69 -1.78 -18.51
N ARG A 26 -24.13 -1.56 -19.70
CA ARG A 26 -23.51 -0.28 -20.09
C ARG A 26 -24.57 0.81 -20.10
N GLY A 27 -24.79 1.45 -18.96
CA GLY A 27 -25.74 2.52 -18.77
C GLY A 27 -25.76 2.86 -17.29
N GLU A 28 -25.06 3.94 -16.94
CA GLU A 28 -25.07 4.57 -15.61
C GLU A 28 -24.79 3.61 -14.44
N THR A 29 -23.51 3.32 -14.19
CA THR A 29 -23.08 2.87 -12.87
C THR A 29 -23.40 3.97 -11.87
N LYS A 30 -24.53 3.87 -11.15
CA LYS A 30 -24.63 4.49 -9.81
C LYS A 30 -23.33 4.13 -9.11
N ARG A 31 -22.53 5.14 -8.76
CA ARG A 31 -21.26 4.94 -8.06
C ARG A 31 -21.60 4.05 -6.87
N ALA A 32 -21.16 2.79 -6.89
CA ALA A 32 -21.36 1.90 -5.75
C ALA A 32 -20.90 2.67 -4.51
N GLU A 33 -21.64 2.59 -3.43
CA GLU A 33 -21.34 3.31 -2.19
C GLU A 33 -20.06 2.67 -1.61
N VAL A 34 -18.91 3.14 -2.09
CA VAL A 34 -17.59 2.67 -1.69
C VAL A 34 -17.32 3.23 -0.29
N PRO A 35 -16.83 2.43 0.67
CA PRO A 35 -16.54 2.93 2.01
C PRO A 35 -15.44 4.01 1.97
N ASP A 36 -15.64 5.08 2.75
CA ASP A 36 -14.67 6.16 2.88
C ASP A 36 -13.61 5.89 3.97
N ILE A 37 -13.97 5.09 4.98
CA ILE A 37 -13.13 4.76 6.14
C ILE A 37 -13.09 3.25 6.37
N GLU A 38 -11.89 2.72 6.61
CA GLU A 38 -11.65 1.43 7.24
C GLU A 38 -11.22 1.64 8.70
N LEU A 39 -11.67 0.77 9.61
CA LEU A 39 -11.22 0.76 11.01
C LEU A 39 -10.34 -0.46 11.24
N VAL A 40 -9.03 -0.25 11.39
CA VAL A 40 -8.06 -1.31 11.64
C VAL A 40 -7.85 -1.45 13.14
N LEU A 41 -8.24 -2.59 13.70
CA LEU A 41 -8.00 -2.92 15.10
C LEU A 41 -6.60 -3.55 15.25
N GLY A 42 -5.68 -2.84 15.88
CA GLY A 42 -4.39 -3.35 16.32
C GLY A 42 -4.49 -3.95 17.72
N ILE A 43 -3.94 -5.15 17.90
CA ILE A 43 -3.88 -5.86 19.19
C ILE A 43 -2.84 -5.29 20.16
N SER A 44 -2.23 -4.15 19.84
CA SER A 44 -1.24 -3.45 20.64
C SER A 44 -1.44 -1.94 20.53
N ALA A 45 -0.80 -1.21 21.43
CA ALA A 45 -0.71 0.25 21.44
C ALA A 45 0.71 0.68 21.81
N LEU A 46 0.98 1.98 21.67
CA LEU A 46 2.27 2.57 22.07
C LEU A 46 2.58 2.37 23.56
N THR A 47 1.59 2.15 24.44
CA THR A 47 1.83 1.78 25.85
C THR A 47 2.69 0.52 26.02
N GLY A 48 2.69 -0.38 25.03
CA GLY A 48 3.51 -1.59 25.01
C GLY A 48 4.88 -1.44 24.31
N ASP A 49 5.21 -0.26 23.78
CA ASP A 49 6.43 -0.02 23.01
C ASP A 49 7.67 0.19 23.90
N THR A 50 8.07 -0.86 24.61
CA THR A 50 9.20 -0.80 25.55
C THR A 50 10.56 -0.66 24.85
N SER A 51 10.73 -1.30 23.68
CA SER A 51 11.97 -1.25 22.89
C SER A 51 12.13 0.01 22.03
N GLY A 52 11.06 0.78 21.85
CA GLY A 52 11.03 1.95 20.98
C GLY A 52 10.92 1.64 19.48
N SER A 53 10.74 0.37 19.12
CA SER A 53 10.61 -0.06 17.73
C SER A 53 9.35 0.51 17.09
N TYR A 54 8.24 0.59 17.84
CA TYR A 54 6.97 1.07 17.30
C TYR A 54 6.95 2.59 17.12
N ARG A 55 7.46 3.35 18.11
CA ARG A 55 7.60 4.82 17.97
C ARG A 55 8.59 5.22 16.88
N GLY A 56 9.70 4.50 16.74
CA GLY A 56 10.67 4.72 15.66
C GLY A 56 10.05 4.53 14.27
N LEU A 57 9.28 3.45 14.08
CA LEU A 57 8.56 3.19 12.83
C LEU A 57 7.57 4.32 12.46
N LEU A 58 6.93 4.91 13.47
CA LEU A 58 5.95 5.98 13.29
C LEU A 58 6.58 7.38 13.24
N GLY A 59 7.89 7.50 13.41
CA GLY A 59 8.59 8.79 13.49
C GLY A 59 8.21 9.61 14.72
N LEU A 60 7.74 8.96 15.79
CA LEU A 60 7.38 9.61 17.04
C LEU A 60 8.62 9.77 17.92
N THR A 61 8.78 10.95 18.52
CA THR A 61 9.93 11.25 19.39
C THR A 61 9.79 10.60 20.77
N ASP A 62 10.92 10.38 21.44
CA ASP A 62 10.93 9.88 22.82
C ASP A 62 10.29 10.88 23.79
N GLU A 63 10.39 12.19 23.53
CA GLU A 63 9.75 13.24 24.32
C GLU A 63 8.22 13.13 24.23
N PHE A 64 7.70 12.97 23.01
CA PHE A 64 6.27 12.75 22.79
C PHE A 64 5.81 11.48 23.50
N TYR A 65 6.58 10.40 23.36
CA TYR A 65 6.27 9.13 24.01
C TYR A 65 6.13 9.28 25.52
N LYS A 66 7.13 9.89 26.17
CA LYS A 66 7.13 10.13 27.62
C LYS A 66 5.97 11.03 28.03
N GLU A 67 5.71 12.10 27.30
CA GLU A 67 4.63 13.04 27.65
C GLU A 67 3.23 12.38 27.60
N VAL A 68 3.02 11.44 26.68
CA VAL A 68 1.69 10.83 26.45
C VAL A 68 1.51 9.51 27.22
N PHE A 69 2.55 8.68 27.30
CA PHE A 69 2.44 7.30 27.77
C PHE A 69 3.07 7.04 29.14
N THR A 70 3.77 8.01 29.73
CA THR A 70 4.29 7.84 31.09
C THR A 70 3.17 7.63 32.10
N GLY A 71 3.30 6.58 32.91
CA GLY A 71 2.30 6.12 33.87
C GLY A 71 1.31 5.09 33.29
N TYR A 72 1.39 4.81 31.99
CA TYR A 72 0.59 3.81 31.29
C TYR A 72 1.45 2.71 30.64
N GLU A 73 2.76 2.72 30.86
CA GLU A 73 3.64 1.69 30.31
C GLU A 73 3.23 0.29 30.81
N GLY A 74 3.17 -0.67 29.89
CA GLY A 74 2.82 -2.07 30.21
C GLY A 74 1.34 -2.35 30.48
N PHE A 75 0.46 -1.35 30.38
CA PHE A 75 -0.99 -1.58 30.41
C PHE A 75 -1.45 -2.33 29.17
N ASP A 76 -2.37 -3.28 29.35
CA ASP A 76 -3.08 -3.94 28.26
C ASP A 76 -3.88 -2.91 27.46
N ALA A 77 -3.50 -2.71 26.20
CA ALA A 77 -4.09 -1.70 25.34
C ALA A 77 -4.21 -2.19 23.90
N PHE A 78 -5.16 -1.60 23.18
CA PHE A 78 -5.39 -1.84 21.76
C PHE A 78 -5.53 -0.49 21.06
N THR A 79 -5.38 -0.49 19.75
CA THR A 79 -5.57 0.69 18.90
C THR A 79 -6.64 0.42 17.86
N ILE A 80 -7.49 1.41 17.58
CA ILE A 80 -8.37 1.39 16.41
C ILE A 80 -7.90 2.54 15.52
N VAL A 81 -7.28 2.21 14.40
CA VAL A 81 -6.71 3.17 13.45
C VAL A 81 -7.71 3.38 12.31
N PRO A 82 -8.31 4.57 12.18
CA PRO A 82 -9.11 4.91 11.01
C PRO A 82 -8.20 5.14 9.80
N VAL A 83 -8.58 4.58 8.66
CA VAL A 83 -7.83 4.65 7.41
C VAL A 83 -8.73 5.30 6.36
N LEU A 84 -8.26 6.41 5.78
CA LEU A 84 -8.97 7.09 4.70
C LEU A 84 -8.77 6.35 3.37
N LEU A 85 -9.85 5.76 2.84
CA LEU A 85 -9.80 4.87 1.68
C LEU A 85 -9.92 5.60 0.33
N GLN A 86 -10.48 6.80 0.34
CA GLN A 86 -10.69 7.62 -0.86
C GLN A 86 -10.21 9.06 -0.65
N PRO A 87 -8.91 9.27 -0.33
CA PRO A 87 -8.37 10.61 -0.14
C PRO A 87 -8.55 11.45 -1.42
N LYS A 88 -8.90 12.71 -1.23
CA LYS A 88 -8.96 13.73 -2.29
C LYS A 88 -7.63 14.46 -2.45
N SER A 89 -6.88 14.62 -1.37
CA SER A 89 -5.54 15.20 -1.37
C SER A 89 -4.59 14.42 -2.28
N ARG A 90 -3.65 15.11 -2.92
CA ARG A 90 -2.70 14.50 -3.86
C ARG A 90 -1.29 14.94 -3.52
N GLY A 91 -0.41 13.94 -3.43
CA GLY A 91 1.01 14.14 -3.28
C GLY A 91 1.77 14.02 -4.60
N ARG A 92 3.09 14.25 -4.51
CA ARG A 92 4.04 14.10 -5.60
C ARG A 92 5.37 13.57 -5.06
N VAL A 93 6.06 12.80 -5.90
CA VAL A 93 7.47 12.43 -5.70
C VAL A 93 8.28 12.98 -6.86
N THR A 94 9.41 13.62 -6.57
CA THR A 94 10.32 14.12 -7.61
C THR A 94 11.76 13.81 -7.32
N LEU A 95 12.55 13.67 -8.39
CA LEU A 95 13.99 13.53 -8.26
C LEU A 95 14.58 14.84 -7.73
N ARG A 96 15.51 14.73 -6.80
CA ARG A 96 16.26 15.87 -6.27
C ARG A 96 17.35 16.33 -7.24
N SER A 97 18.01 15.37 -7.88
CA SER A 97 19.11 15.59 -8.81
C SER A 97 19.12 14.48 -9.88
N CYS A 98 20.15 14.45 -10.72
CA CYS A 98 20.40 13.36 -11.65
C CYS A 98 21.13 12.16 -11.02
N ASP A 99 21.61 12.26 -9.77
CA ASP A 99 22.21 11.14 -9.05
C ASP A 99 21.10 10.20 -8.55
N PRO A 100 21.07 8.91 -8.96
CA PRO A 100 20.07 7.96 -8.50
C PRO A 100 20.18 7.59 -7.02
N LEU A 101 21.29 7.92 -6.34
CA LEU A 101 21.48 7.68 -4.90
C LEU A 101 20.94 8.82 -4.03
N ASP A 102 20.64 9.98 -4.62
CA ASP A 102 20.06 11.09 -3.88
C ASP A 102 18.63 10.76 -3.45
N ARG A 103 18.35 11.01 -2.16
CA ARG A 103 17.00 10.86 -1.60
C ARG A 103 16.02 11.74 -2.37
N PRO A 104 14.94 11.18 -2.96
CA PRO A 104 13.97 11.95 -3.71
C PRO A 104 13.20 12.89 -2.77
N ILE A 105 12.51 13.86 -3.37
CA ILE A 105 11.65 14.80 -2.65
C ILE A 105 10.24 14.20 -2.61
N PHE A 106 9.73 14.01 -1.40
CA PHE A 106 8.37 13.55 -1.14
C PHE A 106 7.50 14.70 -0.65
N GLU A 107 6.41 14.95 -1.36
CA GLU A 107 5.38 15.92 -0.99
C GLU A 107 4.07 15.13 -0.84
N ILE A 108 3.76 14.66 0.36
CA ILE A 108 2.62 13.75 0.57
C ILE A 108 1.28 14.52 0.59
N ASN A 109 1.30 15.75 1.14
CA ASN A 109 0.15 16.66 1.21
C ASN A 109 -1.07 16.06 1.93
N TYR A 110 -0.86 15.40 3.08
CA TYR A 110 -1.99 14.94 3.89
C TYR A 110 -2.86 16.11 4.31
N TYR A 111 -4.18 15.93 4.15
CA TYR A 111 -5.20 16.91 4.52
C TYR A 111 -5.15 18.24 3.78
N ASP A 112 -4.45 18.32 2.64
CA ASP A 112 -4.50 19.49 1.75
C ASP A 112 -5.94 19.78 1.29
N HIS A 113 -6.75 18.74 1.12
CA HIS A 113 -8.19 18.86 0.94
C HIS A 113 -8.93 18.68 2.28
N GLU A 114 -9.67 19.71 2.72
CA GLU A 114 -10.34 19.73 4.04
C GLU A 114 -11.35 18.58 4.24
N ASP A 115 -12.03 18.12 3.19
CA ASP A 115 -12.92 16.94 3.28
C ASP A 115 -12.21 15.67 3.79
N ASP A 116 -10.91 15.50 3.51
CA ASP A 116 -10.16 14.34 3.98
C ASP A 116 -10.03 14.39 5.50
N LEU A 117 -9.75 15.57 6.05
CA LEU A 117 -9.66 15.77 7.49
C LEU A 117 -11.03 15.61 8.16
N ALA A 118 -12.07 16.21 7.57
CA ALA A 118 -13.44 16.07 8.08
C ALA A 118 -13.87 14.60 8.10
N THR A 119 -13.48 13.82 7.09
CA THR A 119 -13.77 12.38 7.01
C THR A 119 -12.97 11.58 8.03
N MET A 120 -11.70 11.94 8.23
CA MET A 120 -10.86 11.35 9.27
C MET A 120 -11.44 11.58 10.68
N VAL A 121 -11.90 12.79 10.98
CA VAL A 121 -12.55 13.12 12.27
C VAL A 121 -13.77 12.22 12.51
N ARG A 122 -14.64 12.05 11.51
CA ARG A 122 -15.78 11.11 11.60
C ARG A 122 -15.33 9.67 11.81
N GLY A 123 -14.20 9.28 11.21
CA GLY A 123 -13.56 7.98 11.42
C GLY A 123 -13.10 7.77 12.86
N ILE A 124 -12.47 8.79 13.46
CA ILE A 124 -12.04 8.79 14.87
C ILE A 124 -13.25 8.70 15.80
N GLU A 125 -14.28 9.53 15.61
CA GLU A 125 -15.53 9.45 16.39
C GLU A 125 -16.14 8.04 16.33
N LYS A 126 -16.13 7.42 15.15
CA LYS A 126 -16.63 6.05 14.96
C LYS A 126 -15.78 5.03 15.72
N ALA A 127 -14.46 5.17 15.69
CA ALA A 127 -13.54 4.31 16.44
C ALA A 127 -13.78 4.40 17.95
N VAL A 128 -13.92 5.62 18.50
CA VAL A 128 -14.26 5.86 19.92
C VAL A 128 -15.61 5.23 20.27
N LYS A 129 -16.61 5.35 19.39
CA LYS A 129 -17.92 4.73 19.57
C LYS A 129 -17.85 3.20 19.58
N VAL A 130 -17.01 2.59 18.72
CA VAL A 130 -16.77 1.13 18.69
C VAL A 130 -16.13 0.67 19.99
N ALA A 131 -15.07 1.35 20.46
CA ALA A 131 -14.41 1.08 21.73
C ALA A 131 -15.36 1.26 22.95
N SER A 132 -16.41 2.08 22.80
CA SER A 132 -17.42 2.31 23.84
C SER A 132 -18.58 1.30 23.83
N THR A 133 -18.57 0.30 22.96
CA THR A 133 -19.63 -0.73 22.90
C THR A 133 -19.54 -1.71 24.07
N LYS A 134 -20.64 -2.42 24.36
CA LYS A 134 -20.71 -3.42 25.45
C LYS A 134 -19.61 -4.50 25.35
N ALA A 135 -19.23 -4.89 24.13
CA ALA A 135 -18.20 -5.90 23.89
C ALA A 135 -16.80 -5.47 24.35
N PHE A 136 -16.49 -4.18 24.25
CA PHE A 136 -15.23 -3.61 24.73
C PHE A 136 -15.32 -3.18 26.20
N LYS A 137 -16.45 -2.59 26.62
CA LYS A 137 -16.68 -2.19 28.01
C LYS A 137 -16.56 -3.34 29.02
N ARG A 138 -16.82 -4.59 28.62
CA ARG A 138 -16.59 -5.76 29.50
C ARG A 138 -15.13 -5.92 29.95
N PHE A 139 -14.19 -5.32 29.22
CA PHE A 139 -12.76 -5.29 29.54
C PHE A 139 -12.33 -3.99 30.22
N ASN A 140 -13.28 -3.15 30.65
CA ASN A 140 -13.01 -1.81 31.17
C ASN A 140 -12.18 -0.94 30.21
N ALA A 141 -12.36 -1.15 28.90
CA ALA A 141 -11.68 -0.37 27.87
C ALA A 141 -12.07 1.10 27.99
N THR A 142 -11.07 1.96 28.11
CA THR A 142 -11.22 3.42 28.16
C THR A 142 -10.29 4.05 27.15
N LEU A 143 -10.68 5.23 26.67
CA LEU A 143 -9.79 6.06 25.88
C LEU A 143 -8.67 6.57 26.79
N LEU A 144 -7.44 6.63 26.28
CA LEU A 144 -6.31 7.18 27.04
C LEU A 144 -6.66 8.62 27.48
N PRO A 145 -6.78 8.91 28.79
CA PRO A 145 -7.28 10.19 29.27
C PRO A 145 -6.15 11.23 29.35
N VAL A 146 -5.26 11.24 28.36
CA VAL A 146 -4.12 12.15 28.26
C VAL A 146 -4.36 13.07 27.07
N GLY A 147 -4.37 14.38 27.33
CA GLY A 147 -4.52 15.39 26.30
C GLY A 147 -3.31 15.39 25.36
N PHE A 148 -3.58 15.32 24.05
CA PHE A 148 -2.56 15.22 23.02
C PHE A 148 -1.66 16.49 23.02
N PRO A 149 -0.33 16.36 23.06
CA PRO A 149 0.62 17.48 23.01
C PRO A 149 0.35 18.43 21.83
N GLY A 150 0.29 19.73 22.08
CA GLY A 150 -0.09 20.74 21.07
C GLY A 150 -1.60 20.98 20.94
N CYS A 151 -2.46 20.02 21.32
CA CYS A 151 -3.92 20.14 21.26
C CYS A 151 -4.60 20.32 22.62
N LYS A 152 -3.82 20.38 23.72
CA LYS A 152 -4.33 20.47 25.11
C LYS A 152 -5.23 21.67 25.40
N HIS A 153 -5.12 22.74 24.60
CA HIS A 153 -5.92 23.96 24.74
C HIS A 153 -7.34 23.82 24.13
N ILE A 154 -7.61 22.71 23.43
CA ILE A 154 -8.89 22.40 22.81
C ILE A 154 -9.64 21.41 23.71
N SER A 155 -10.96 21.55 23.82
CA SER A 155 -11.80 20.65 24.62
C SER A 155 -11.65 19.20 24.14
N PHE A 156 -11.23 18.32 25.06
CA PHE A 156 -11.01 16.90 24.78
C PHE A 156 -12.27 16.21 24.24
N ASP A 157 -12.09 15.23 23.36
CA ASP A 157 -13.19 14.47 22.70
C ASP A 157 -14.19 15.35 21.91
N SER A 158 -13.70 16.45 21.34
CA SER A 158 -14.46 17.30 20.42
C SER A 158 -13.93 17.20 18.99
N ASN A 159 -14.76 17.53 18.00
CA ASN A 159 -14.33 17.52 16.59
C ASN A 159 -13.12 18.41 16.29
N PRO A 160 -13.03 19.64 16.85
CA PRO A 160 -11.82 20.45 16.74
C PRO A 160 -10.59 19.79 17.37
N TYR A 161 -10.74 19.06 18.48
CA TYR A 161 -9.65 18.32 19.11
C TYR A 161 -9.17 17.19 18.20
N TRP A 162 -10.09 16.38 17.67
CA TRP A 162 -9.75 15.28 16.75
C TRP A 162 -9.10 15.77 15.45
N ALA A 163 -9.55 16.91 14.92
CA ALA A 163 -8.93 17.55 13.77
C ALA A 163 -7.49 18.00 14.06
N CYS A 164 -7.23 18.56 15.24
CA CYS A 164 -5.89 18.93 15.69
C CYS A 164 -4.99 17.69 15.81
N VAL A 165 -5.47 16.64 16.50
CA VAL A 165 -4.73 15.39 16.69
C VAL A 165 -4.36 14.75 15.35
N ALA A 166 -5.32 14.65 14.42
CA ALA A 166 -5.07 14.07 13.09
C ALA A 166 -3.97 14.81 12.33
N ARG A 167 -3.88 16.15 12.43
CA ARG A 167 -2.81 16.93 11.81
C ARG A 167 -1.43 16.70 12.44
N HIS A 168 -1.37 16.40 13.73
CA HIS A 168 -0.10 16.11 14.41
C HIS A 168 0.37 14.67 14.22
N VAL A 169 -0.55 13.69 14.22
CA VAL A 169 -0.22 12.27 14.12
C VAL A 169 -1.10 11.62 13.08
N SER A 170 -0.55 11.54 11.87
CA SER A 170 -1.04 10.73 10.76
C SER A 170 0.14 10.11 10.05
N THR A 171 -0.01 8.85 9.65
CA THR A 171 1.03 8.11 8.94
C THR A 171 0.44 7.34 7.77
N THR A 172 1.33 6.79 6.94
CA THR A 172 0.97 5.96 5.80
C THR A 172 0.82 4.50 6.20
N LEU A 173 -0.09 3.78 5.52
CA LEU A 173 -0.08 2.29 5.50
C LEU A 173 0.84 1.73 4.40
N GLY A 174 1.59 2.58 3.70
CA GLY A 174 2.43 2.18 2.57
C GLY A 174 1.67 1.97 1.25
N HIS A 175 0.39 2.35 1.19
CA HIS A 175 -0.46 2.18 0.00
C HIS A 175 -0.28 3.28 -1.06
N PHE A 176 0.96 3.54 -1.48
CA PHE A 176 1.27 4.56 -2.48
C PHE A 176 0.91 4.09 -3.89
N VAL A 177 0.23 4.97 -4.65
CA VAL A 177 -0.26 4.67 -6.01
C VAL A 177 -0.22 5.92 -6.90
N GLY A 178 -0.36 5.71 -8.21
CA GLY A 178 -0.73 6.78 -9.15
C GLY A 178 0.39 7.69 -9.66
N THR A 179 1.65 7.46 -9.27
CA THR A 179 2.81 8.24 -9.72
C THR A 179 3.13 8.04 -11.21
N CYS A 180 2.78 6.88 -11.79
CA CYS A 180 2.90 6.59 -13.22
C CYS A 180 1.54 6.21 -13.83
N LYS A 181 0.52 7.01 -13.54
CA LYS A 181 -0.90 6.82 -13.90
C LYS A 181 -1.14 6.19 -15.28
N MET A 182 -1.86 5.07 -15.30
CA MET A 182 -2.41 4.48 -16.53
C MET A 182 -3.61 5.29 -17.04
N ALA A 183 -3.38 6.13 -18.04
CA ALA A 183 -4.42 6.96 -18.64
C ALA A 183 -4.00 7.42 -20.04
N PRO A 184 -4.92 7.99 -20.84
CA PRO A 184 -4.52 8.71 -22.04
C PRO A 184 -3.55 9.85 -21.71
N ARG A 185 -2.56 10.09 -22.57
CA ARG A 185 -1.57 11.17 -22.40
C ARG A 185 -2.22 12.56 -22.19
N ARG A 186 -3.34 12.82 -22.87
CA ARG A 186 -4.15 14.06 -22.69
C ARG A 186 -4.77 14.24 -21.30
N ASN A 187 -4.77 13.19 -20.48
CA ASN A 187 -5.29 13.17 -19.10
C ASN A 187 -4.16 12.83 -18.10
N SER A 188 -2.97 13.37 -18.37
CA SER A 188 -1.76 13.21 -17.54
C SER A 188 -1.32 11.74 -17.35
N GLY A 189 -1.65 10.86 -18.29
CA GLY A 189 -1.22 9.47 -18.25
C GLY A 189 0.26 9.31 -18.59
N VAL A 190 0.95 8.45 -17.83
CA VAL A 190 2.35 8.05 -18.05
C VAL A 190 2.44 6.77 -18.87
N VAL A 191 1.52 5.82 -18.62
CA VAL A 191 1.42 4.57 -19.39
C VAL A 191 0.08 4.41 -20.09
N ASP A 192 0.07 3.67 -21.19
CA ASP A 192 -1.14 3.26 -21.90
C ASP A 192 -1.83 2.04 -21.27
N HIS A 193 -2.93 1.59 -21.87
CA HIS A 193 -3.70 0.42 -21.39
C HIS A 193 -2.95 -0.92 -21.50
N ARG A 194 -1.80 -0.97 -22.20
CA ARG A 194 -0.87 -2.11 -22.22
C ARG A 194 0.34 -1.89 -21.32
N LEU A 195 0.28 -0.88 -20.43
CA LEU A 195 1.33 -0.48 -19.49
C LEU A 195 2.61 0.05 -20.16
N ARG A 196 2.54 0.43 -21.44
CA ARG A 196 3.69 0.97 -22.18
C ARG A 196 3.84 2.46 -21.89
N VAL A 197 5.06 2.91 -21.66
CA VAL A 197 5.33 4.33 -21.41
C VAL A 197 5.07 5.12 -22.68
N HIS A 198 4.28 6.19 -22.57
CA HIS A 198 3.94 7.02 -23.73
C HIS A 198 5.20 7.63 -24.37
N GLY A 199 5.40 7.40 -25.66
CA GLY A 199 6.52 7.96 -26.42
C GLY A 199 7.85 7.23 -26.26
N ILE A 200 7.90 6.12 -25.50
CA ILE A 200 9.10 5.30 -25.34
C ILE A 200 8.79 3.87 -25.80
N ASN A 201 9.58 3.37 -26.75
CA ASN A 201 9.45 2.00 -27.22
C ASN A 201 10.19 1.03 -26.29
N GLY A 202 9.64 -0.16 -26.09
CA GLY A 202 10.31 -1.22 -25.33
C GLY A 202 10.34 -1.04 -23.81
N LEU A 203 9.60 -0.06 -23.26
CA LEU A 203 9.55 0.21 -21.82
C LEU A 203 8.11 0.10 -21.28
N ARG A 204 7.96 -0.54 -20.12
CA ARG A 204 6.71 -0.62 -19.34
C ARG A 204 6.93 -0.30 -17.88
N VAL A 205 5.87 0.14 -17.21
CA VAL A 205 5.81 0.25 -15.74
C VAL A 205 4.80 -0.76 -15.23
N VAL A 206 5.20 -1.62 -14.29
CA VAL A 206 4.40 -2.75 -13.81
C VAL A 206 4.46 -2.81 -12.28
N ASP A 207 3.74 -1.91 -11.63
CA ASP A 207 3.58 -1.87 -10.18
C ASP A 207 2.33 -1.03 -9.81
N ALA A 208 2.13 -0.73 -8.53
CA ALA A 208 1.00 0.05 -8.04
C ALA A 208 0.98 1.53 -8.51
N SER A 209 2.10 2.05 -9.04
CA SER A 209 2.18 3.43 -9.55
C SER A 209 1.25 3.67 -10.74
N ILE A 210 0.85 2.62 -11.47
CA ILE A 210 -0.03 2.75 -12.63
C ILE A 210 -1.50 2.91 -12.24
N ILE A 211 -1.87 2.62 -10.99
CA ILE A 211 -3.26 2.67 -10.50
C ILE A 211 -3.75 4.12 -10.55
N PRO A 212 -4.76 4.47 -11.38
CA PRO A 212 -5.10 5.87 -11.65
C PRO A 212 -5.79 6.59 -10.49
N THR A 213 -6.46 5.85 -9.63
CA THR A 213 -7.16 6.32 -8.42
C THR A 213 -7.11 5.17 -7.44
N ILE A 214 -6.73 5.46 -6.20
CA ILE A 214 -6.58 4.42 -5.18
C ILE A 214 -7.89 3.66 -4.99
N ILE A 215 -7.77 2.34 -4.87
CA ILE A 215 -8.91 1.49 -4.56
C ILE A 215 -9.24 1.60 -3.06
N ALA A 216 -10.50 1.39 -2.69
CA ALA A 216 -10.85 1.28 -1.28
C ALA A 216 -10.45 -0.10 -0.74
N GLY A 217 -9.18 -0.22 -0.33
CA GLY A 217 -8.63 -1.42 0.28
C GLY A 217 -7.11 -1.49 0.19
N HIS A 218 -6.55 -2.60 0.65
CA HIS A 218 -5.11 -2.85 0.67
C HIS A 218 -4.55 -3.08 -0.75
N THR A 219 -3.44 -2.42 -1.09
CA THR A 219 -2.88 -2.40 -2.45
C THR A 219 -2.06 -3.63 -2.82
N ASN A 220 -1.83 -4.55 -1.88
CA ASN A 220 -1.07 -5.78 -2.12
C ASN A 220 -1.72 -6.67 -3.19
N ALA A 221 -3.00 -7.01 -3.03
CA ALA A 221 -3.70 -7.84 -4.00
C ALA A 221 -3.77 -7.18 -5.41
N PRO A 222 -4.11 -5.89 -5.54
CA PRO A 222 -3.99 -5.17 -6.81
C PRO A 222 -2.60 -5.22 -7.44
N ALA A 223 -1.53 -5.10 -6.65
CA ALA A 223 -0.16 -5.17 -7.18
C ALA A 223 0.12 -6.53 -7.82
N TYR A 224 -0.26 -7.64 -7.17
CA TYR A 224 -0.17 -8.98 -7.76
C TYR A 224 -1.01 -9.10 -9.04
N MET A 225 -2.25 -8.60 -9.03
CA MET A 225 -3.12 -8.64 -10.21
C MET A 225 -2.53 -7.86 -11.40
N ILE A 226 -1.90 -6.71 -11.14
CA ILE A 226 -1.21 -5.91 -12.16
C ILE A 226 -0.03 -6.71 -12.74
N ALA A 227 0.78 -7.33 -11.88
CA ALA A 227 1.92 -8.14 -12.32
C ALA A 227 1.49 -9.33 -13.18
N GLU A 228 0.48 -10.09 -12.74
CA GLU A 228 -0.08 -11.23 -13.50
C GLU A 228 -0.62 -10.77 -14.86
N LYS A 229 -1.40 -9.69 -14.88
CA LYS A 229 -1.96 -9.18 -16.13
C LYS A 229 -0.90 -8.66 -17.09
N ALA A 230 0.15 -8.02 -16.56
CA ALA A 230 1.28 -7.55 -17.35
C ALA A 230 2.07 -8.72 -17.95
N ALA A 231 2.29 -9.80 -17.19
CA ALA A 231 2.96 -11.00 -17.67
C ALA A 231 2.23 -11.60 -18.89
N ASP A 232 0.91 -11.69 -18.85
CA ASP A 232 0.10 -12.10 -20.00
C ASP A 232 0.29 -11.18 -21.20
N MET A 233 0.19 -9.86 -21.01
CA MET A 233 0.37 -8.88 -22.09
C MET A 233 1.77 -8.95 -22.72
N ILE A 234 2.80 -9.20 -21.92
CA ILE A 234 4.18 -9.34 -22.40
C ILE A 234 4.33 -10.64 -23.20
N LYS A 235 3.77 -11.76 -22.72
CA LYS A 235 3.77 -13.04 -23.45
C LYS A 235 3.02 -12.94 -24.78
N GLU A 236 1.88 -12.26 -24.80
CA GLU A 236 1.12 -11.96 -26.02
C GLU A 236 1.98 -11.22 -27.04
N ASP A 237 2.60 -10.11 -26.63
CA ASP A 237 3.41 -9.28 -27.54
C ASP A 237 4.67 -10.01 -28.01
N TRP A 238 5.28 -10.84 -27.14
CA TRP A 238 6.41 -11.70 -27.50
C TRP A 238 6.02 -12.76 -28.53
N LYS A 239 4.86 -13.42 -28.37
CA LYS A 239 4.34 -14.40 -29.33
C LYS A 239 3.95 -13.75 -30.66
N MET A 240 3.48 -12.50 -30.65
CA MET A 240 3.23 -11.76 -31.89
C MET A 240 4.53 -11.36 -32.58
N ALA A 241 5.56 -10.99 -31.82
CA ALA A 241 6.89 -10.68 -32.37
C ALA A 241 7.59 -11.92 -32.95
N ASN A 242 7.41 -13.09 -32.32
CA ASN A 242 8.03 -14.36 -32.70
C ASN A 242 7.12 -15.31 -33.47
N SER A 243 5.89 -14.91 -33.80
CA SER A 243 5.08 -15.66 -34.74
C SER A 243 5.82 -15.66 -36.07
N PRO A 244 6.06 -16.83 -36.69
CA PRO A 244 6.72 -16.88 -37.96
C PRO A 244 5.87 -16.07 -38.93
N ARG A 245 6.38 -14.89 -39.34
CA ARG A 245 6.05 -14.39 -40.68
C ARG A 245 6.29 -15.57 -41.59
N ARG A 246 5.39 -15.83 -42.55
CA ARG A 246 5.57 -16.86 -43.57
C ARG A 246 6.90 -16.62 -44.32
N THR A 247 7.99 -17.08 -43.75
CA THR A 247 9.34 -17.15 -44.26
C THR A 247 10.01 -18.24 -43.42
N SER A 248 10.31 -19.33 -44.10
CA SER A 248 10.76 -20.61 -43.60
C SER A 248 12.09 -20.56 -42.82
N PHE A 249 12.22 -21.50 -41.86
CA PHE A 249 13.44 -21.97 -41.17
C PHE A 249 14.05 -21.03 -40.10
N ASN A 250 13.97 -21.39 -38.81
CA ASN A 250 14.84 -22.36 -38.14
C ASN A 250 14.40 -22.61 -36.69
N THR A 251 14.82 -23.77 -36.17
CA THR A 251 14.50 -24.41 -34.89
C THR A 251 14.85 -23.57 -33.65
N PHE A 252 13.94 -23.48 -32.67
CA PHE A 252 14.18 -22.90 -31.34
C PHE A 252 14.01 -23.95 -30.23
N ASN A 253 14.95 -23.96 -29.28
CA ASN A 253 15.14 -24.98 -28.23
C ASN A 253 14.28 -24.65 -26.97
N PRO A 254 13.57 -25.59 -26.32
CA PRO A 254 12.54 -25.29 -25.31
C PRO A 254 13.06 -24.97 -23.88
N LEU A 255 14.37 -25.06 -23.64
CA LEU A 255 14.96 -24.99 -22.30
C LEU A 255 14.97 -23.60 -21.62
N ILE A 256 14.63 -22.51 -22.33
CA ILE A 256 14.66 -21.14 -21.78
C ILE A 256 13.36 -20.75 -21.06
N ALA A 257 12.24 -21.45 -21.31
CA ALA A 257 10.97 -21.13 -20.67
C ALA A 257 10.94 -21.49 -19.17
N ASP A 258 11.70 -22.51 -18.74
CA ASP A 258 11.68 -23.00 -17.36
C ASP A 258 12.50 -22.13 -16.38
N LEU A 259 13.52 -21.39 -16.86
CA LEU A 259 14.30 -20.50 -15.98
C LEU A 259 13.49 -19.28 -15.49
N MET A 260 12.48 -18.82 -16.25
CA MET A 260 11.67 -17.67 -15.86
C MET A 260 10.67 -17.98 -14.73
N LEU A 261 10.34 -19.25 -14.50
CA LEU A 261 9.42 -19.67 -13.45
C LEU A 261 10.13 -19.87 -12.09
N THR A 262 11.44 -20.12 -12.09
CA THR A 262 12.18 -20.39 -10.86
C THR A 262 12.46 -19.12 -10.04
N GLU A 263 12.61 -17.96 -10.67
CA GLU A 263 12.88 -16.70 -9.96
C GLU A 263 11.64 -16.04 -9.35
N ILE A 264 10.45 -16.27 -9.89
CA ILE A 264 9.18 -15.77 -9.30
C ILE A 264 8.90 -16.45 -7.95
N LEU A 265 9.28 -17.73 -7.81
CA LEU A 265 9.11 -18.48 -6.56
C LEU A 265 10.10 -18.05 -5.45
N LEU A 266 11.26 -17.50 -5.81
CA LEU A 266 12.27 -17.01 -4.86
C LEU A 266 11.84 -15.72 -4.13
N VAL A 267 10.98 -14.91 -4.75
CA VAL A 267 10.38 -13.73 -4.10
C VAL A 267 9.38 -14.14 -3.01
N GLN A 268 8.75 -15.31 -3.15
CA GLN A 268 7.74 -15.82 -2.23
C GLN A 268 8.35 -16.42 -0.95
N SER A 269 9.58 -16.95 -1.01
CA SER A 269 10.30 -17.49 0.15
C SER A 269 11.04 -16.43 0.97
N CYS A 270 11.39 -15.28 0.37
CA CYS A 270 12.07 -14.20 1.09
C CYS A 270 11.15 -13.40 2.02
N LEU A 271 9.83 -13.38 1.77
CA LEU A 271 8.85 -12.67 2.61
C LEU A 271 8.47 -13.42 3.91
N SER A 272 8.90 -14.67 4.09
CA SER A 272 8.63 -15.43 5.34
C SER A 272 9.68 -15.23 6.43
N GLN A 273 10.79 -14.54 6.13
CA GLN A 273 11.83 -14.22 7.09
C GLN A 273 12.00 -12.71 7.16
N CYS A 274 11.69 -12.15 8.33
CA CYS A 274 11.83 -10.72 8.63
C CYS A 274 13.21 -10.20 8.25
N SER A 275 13.27 -9.36 7.21
CA SER A 275 14.21 -8.25 7.02
C SER A 275 13.74 -7.43 5.82
N PHE A 276 13.32 -6.20 6.07
CA PHE A 276 12.73 -5.32 5.06
C PHE A 276 13.83 -4.61 4.28
N TYR A 277 13.94 -4.90 2.99
CA TYR A 277 14.89 -4.28 2.05
C TYR A 277 14.14 -3.63 0.88
N VAL A 278 14.68 -2.53 0.35
CA VAL A 278 14.29 -1.97 -0.96
C VAL A 278 15.00 -2.80 -2.04
N PHE A 279 14.25 -3.62 -2.77
CA PHE A 279 14.79 -4.36 -3.92
C PHE A 279 14.47 -3.64 -5.23
N PHE A 280 15.51 -3.21 -5.94
CA PHE A 280 15.44 -2.89 -7.36
C PHE A 280 15.86 -4.14 -8.15
N THR A 281 14.91 -4.92 -8.67
CA THR A 281 15.26 -6.00 -9.60
C THR A 281 15.22 -5.44 -11.02
N LEU A 282 16.40 -5.15 -11.59
CA LEU A 282 16.54 -4.91 -13.03
C LEU A 282 16.53 -6.26 -13.77
N VAL A 283 15.43 -6.60 -14.43
CA VAL A 283 15.42 -7.74 -15.36
C VAL A 283 15.81 -7.24 -16.74
N ARG A 284 17.05 -7.52 -17.16
CA ARG A 284 17.50 -7.29 -18.54
C ARG A 284 17.15 -8.53 -19.37
N LEU A 285 16.09 -8.45 -20.16
CA LEU A 285 15.74 -9.51 -21.10
C LEU A 285 16.72 -9.50 -22.28
N LEU A 286 17.24 -10.68 -22.66
CA LEU A 286 17.99 -10.86 -23.91
C LEU A 286 17.07 -10.53 -25.09
N GLY A 287 17.19 -9.30 -25.60
CA GLY A 287 16.25 -8.68 -26.55
C GLY A 287 16.08 -7.17 -26.36
N GLY A 288 16.64 -6.58 -25.29
CA GLY A 288 16.68 -5.13 -25.09
C GLY A 288 15.48 -4.53 -24.34
N PHE A 289 14.63 -5.36 -23.73
CA PHE A 289 13.53 -4.90 -22.89
C PHE A 289 13.97 -4.83 -21.42
N LEU A 290 13.71 -3.71 -20.78
CA LEU A 290 13.93 -3.47 -19.36
C LEU A 290 12.58 -3.44 -18.64
N VAL A 291 12.40 -4.32 -17.66
CA VAL A 291 11.24 -4.29 -16.75
C VAL A 291 11.73 -3.83 -15.39
N LEU A 292 11.17 -2.72 -14.90
CA LEU A 292 11.47 -2.19 -13.57
C LEU A 292 10.36 -2.63 -12.60
N TYR A 293 10.73 -3.40 -11.58
CA TYR A 293 9.88 -3.69 -10.43
C TYR A 293 10.23 -2.71 -9.31
N CYS A 294 9.23 -2.02 -8.75
CA CYS A 294 9.39 -1.21 -7.55
C CYS A 294 8.34 -1.61 -6.51
N THR A 295 8.79 -2.28 -5.45
CA THR A 295 8.01 -2.44 -4.21
C THR A 295 8.65 -1.53 -3.17
N LEU A 296 8.02 -0.40 -2.89
CA LEU A 296 8.45 0.55 -1.88
C LEU A 296 7.99 0.10 -0.50
N SER A 297 8.92 -0.45 0.29
CA SER A 297 8.79 -0.61 1.74
C SER A 297 9.94 0.15 2.39
N PHE A 298 9.64 1.22 3.15
CA PHE A 298 10.64 2.05 3.80
C PHE A 298 10.99 1.50 5.20
N PHE A 299 12.29 1.42 5.50
CA PHE A 299 12.86 1.42 6.85
C PHE A 299 14.06 2.38 6.83
N ASP A 300 14.12 3.29 7.81
CA ASP A 300 15.32 4.07 8.12
C ASP A 300 15.95 3.38 9.35
N SER A 301 17.06 2.68 9.15
CA SER A 301 17.97 2.34 10.23
C SER A 301 19.38 2.61 9.73
N GLU A 302 20.07 3.51 10.40
CA GLU A 302 21.47 3.84 10.17
C GLU A 302 22.33 2.57 10.26
N GLU A 303 22.74 2.01 9.12
CA GLU A 303 24.03 1.33 9.01
C GLU A 303 24.44 1.22 7.54
N SER A 304 25.52 1.91 7.20
CA SER A 304 26.15 1.98 5.89
C SER A 304 26.86 0.66 5.55
N ALA A 305 26.41 -0.03 4.50
CA ALA A 305 27.19 -1.08 3.83
C ALA A 305 27.38 -0.75 2.35
N VAL A 306 28.58 -0.29 2.01
CA VAL A 306 29.05 -0.03 0.65
C VAL A 306 29.35 -1.37 -0.04
N ALA A 307 28.64 -1.70 -1.11
CA ALA A 307 29.03 -2.78 -2.02
C ALA A 307 29.51 -2.18 -3.36
N LYS A 308 30.82 -2.15 -3.56
CA LYS A 308 31.46 -1.89 -4.87
C LYS A 308 31.25 -3.11 -5.76
N PHE A 309 30.76 -2.90 -6.98
CA PHE A 309 30.96 -3.85 -8.08
C PHE A 309 31.64 -3.13 -9.25
N SER A 310 32.83 -3.63 -9.62
CA SER A 310 33.48 -3.31 -10.89
C SER A 310 32.84 -4.15 -11.99
N ILE A 311 32.76 -3.54 -13.18
CA ILE A 311 32.12 -4.04 -14.41
C ILE A 311 32.59 -5.45 -14.79
#